data_AF-A8UEJ4-F1
#
_entry.id   AF-A8UEJ4-F1
#
_cell.length_a   1.000
_cell.length_b   1.000
_cell.length_c   1.000
_cell.angle_alpha   90.00
_cell.angle_beta   90.00
_cell.angle_gamma   90.00
#
_symmetry.space_group_name_H-M   'P 1'
#
loop_
_entity.id
_entity.type
_entity.pdbx_description
1 polymer ?
#
loop_
_entity_poly.entity_id
_entity_poly.type
_entity_poly.pdbx_seq_one_letter_code
_entity_poly.pdbx_strand_id
1 'polypeptide(L)'
;EAHYALPLGRKKGAKLTEAEEEAINKKRSKKTQKKYDERRKKAKVENALEDQFMSGRLMACVSSRPGQCGRCDGYVLEGKELEFYMRKIKAKKGK
;
A
#
# COMPACT_ATOMS: atom_id res chain seq x y z
N GLU A 1 -5.31 1.13 -6.04
CA GLU A 1 -6.37 0.50 -6.87
C GLU A 1 -6.59 1.19 -8.21
N ALA A 2 -6.79 2.52 -8.29
CA ALA A 2 -7.04 3.22 -9.56
C ALA A 2 -5.93 3.12 -10.63
N HIS A 3 -4.65 3.12 -10.25
CA HIS A 3 -3.53 3.12 -11.20
C HIS A 3 -3.28 1.75 -11.88
N TYR A 4 -3.37 0.67 -11.08
CA TYR A 4 -3.09 -0.70 -11.51
C TYR A 4 -4.36 -1.52 -11.81
N ALA A 5 -5.54 -1.01 -11.45
CA ALA A 5 -6.82 -1.72 -11.56
C ALA A 5 -6.75 -3.12 -10.93
N LEU A 6 -6.18 -3.20 -9.73
CA LEU A 6 -6.06 -4.38 -8.89
C LEU A 6 -6.50 -4.01 -7.46
N PRO A 7 -7.23 -4.90 -6.76
CA PRO A 7 -7.54 -4.71 -5.36
C PRO A 7 -6.27 -4.87 -4.50
N LEU A 8 -6.16 -4.11 -3.41
CA LEU A 8 -5.02 -4.17 -2.48
C LEU A 8 -5.50 -4.17 -1.03
N GLY A 9 -4.85 -4.94 -0.15
CA GLY A 9 -5.09 -4.88 1.30
C GLY A 9 -6.42 -5.48 1.77
N ARG A 10 -7.06 -6.35 0.97
CA ARG A 10 -8.35 -6.95 1.32
C ARG A 10 -8.17 -8.39 1.80
N LYS A 11 -8.94 -8.78 2.82
CA LYS A 11 -8.98 -10.16 3.29
C LYS A 11 -9.40 -11.08 2.13
N LYS A 12 -8.64 -12.14 1.87
CA LYS A 12 -8.97 -13.14 0.84
C LYS A 12 -10.41 -13.64 1.06
N GLY A 13 -11.30 -13.38 0.10
CA GLY A 13 -12.71 -13.78 0.16
C GLY A 13 -13.71 -12.70 0.62
N ALA A 14 -13.26 -11.49 0.98
CA ALA A 14 -14.16 -10.36 1.19
C ALA A 14 -14.71 -9.90 -0.17
N LYS A 15 -16.04 -9.84 -0.31
CA LYS A 15 -16.69 -9.26 -1.50
C LYS A 15 -16.36 -7.78 -1.57
N LEU A 16 -15.98 -7.32 -2.76
CA LEU A 16 -15.84 -5.90 -3.04
C LEU A 16 -17.23 -5.23 -2.98
N THR A 17 -17.28 -3.98 -2.55
CA THR A 17 -18.51 -3.21 -2.70
C THR A 17 -18.76 -2.91 -4.18
N GLU A 18 -20.01 -2.75 -4.59
CA GLU A 18 -20.37 -2.50 -6.00
C GLU A 18 -19.62 -1.30 -6.60
N ALA A 19 -19.45 -0.22 -5.82
CA ALA A 19 -18.69 0.96 -6.22
C ALA A 19 -17.20 0.67 -6.49
N GLU A 20 -16.60 -0.27 -5.76
CA GLU A 20 -15.19 -0.63 -5.92
C GLU A 20 -14.98 -1.62 -7.06
N GLU A 21 -15.93 -2.54 -7.27
CA GLU A 21 -15.93 -3.42 -8.45
C GLU A 21 -16.06 -2.61 -9.73
N GLU A 22 -16.96 -1.63 -9.77
CA GLU A 22 -17.11 -0.72 -10.91
C GLU A 22 -15.83 0.10 -11.15
N ALA A 23 -15.18 0.61 -10.10
CA ALA A 23 -13.95 1.38 -10.23
C ALA A 23 -12.79 0.54 -10.82
N ILE A 24 -12.69 -0.73 -10.43
CA ILE A 24 -11.63 -1.65 -10.86
C ILE A 24 -11.91 -2.22 -12.25
N ASN A 25 -13.14 -2.69 -12.48
CA ASN A 25 -13.56 -3.44 -13.67
C ASN A 25 -14.36 -2.59 -14.68
N LYS A 26 -14.31 -1.26 -14.59
CA LYS A 26 -14.94 -0.40 -15.60
C LYS A 26 -14.59 -0.80 -17.02
N LYS A 27 -15.57 -0.71 -17.91
CA LYS A 27 -15.38 -0.93 -19.36
C LYS A 27 -14.39 0.12 -19.87
N ARG A 28 -13.29 -0.32 -20.49
CA ARG A 28 -12.23 0.55 -21.05
C ARG A 28 -12.07 0.28 -22.54
N SER A 29 -11.61 1.28 -23.29
CA SER A 29 -11.24 1.10 -24.69
C SER A 29 -10.04 0.16 -24.82
N LYS A 30 -9.88 -0.51 -25.98
CA LYS A 30 -8.82 -1.51 -26.22
C LYS A 30 -7.41 -0.98 -25.92
N LYS A 31 -7.12 0.26 -26.34
CA LYS A 31 -5.83 0.93 -26.06
C LYS A 31 -5.59 1.13 -24.56
N THR A 32 -6.62 1.58 -23.84
CA THR A 32 -6.55 1.80 -22.40
C THR A 32 -6.40 0.48 -21.65
N GLN A 33 -7.10 -0.57 -22.07
CA GLN A 33 -6.98 -1.90 -21.47
C GLN A 33 -5.54 -2.43 -21.59
N LYS A 34 -4.94 -2.36 -22.79
CA LYS A 34 -3.53 -2.74 -23.01
C LYS A 34 -2.57 -2.00 -22.06
N LYS A 35 -2.78 -0.69 -21.83
CA LYS A 35 -1.99 0.10 -20.88
C LYS A 35 -2.10 -0.40 -19.44
N TYR A 36 -3.29 -0.79 -18.99
CA TYR A 36 -3.46 -1.39 -17.65
C TYR A 36 -2.83 -2.78 -17.57
N ASP A 37 -2.96 -3.60 -18.60
CA ASP A 37 -2.35 -4.93 -18.64
C ASP A 37 -0.82 -4.86 -18.60
N GLU A 38 -0.21 -3.87 -19.25
CA GLU A 38 1.23 -3.60 -19.14
C GLU A 38 1.63 -3.16 -17.73
N ARG A 39 0.83 -2.30 -17.07
CA ARG A 39 1.08 -1.87 -15.69
C ARG A 39 0.97 -3.03 -14.69
N ARG A 40 -0.02 -3.92 -14.87
CA ARG A 40 -0.26 -5.08 -14.00
C ARG A 40 0.97 -6.00 -13.89
N LYS A 41 1.78 -6.09 -14.94
CA LYS A 41 3.02 -6.88 -14.93
C LYS A 41 4.03 -6.44 -13.85
N LYS A 42 4.01 -5.17 -13.44
CA LYS A 42 4.92 -4.59 -12.43
C LYS A 42 4.21 -4.24 -11.13
N ALA A 43 2.99 -4.73 -10.92
CA ALA A 43 2.15 -4.34 -9.78
C ALA A 43 2.43 -5.13 -8.48
N LYS A 44 3.48 -5.95 -8.45
CA LYS A 44 3.80 -6.77 -7.28
C LYS A 44 4.27 -5.88 -6.13
N VAL A 45 3.60 -6.00 -4.98
CA VAL A 45 3.96 -5.33 -3.73
C VAL A 45 4.69 -6.33 -2.83
N GLU A 46 5.53 -5.85 -1.93
CA GLU A 46 6.21 -6.67 -0.93
C GLU A 46 5.22 -7.19 0.12
N ASN A 47 5.34 -8.45 0.52
CA ASN A 47 4.42 -9.09 1.47
C ASN A 47 4.28 -8.33 2.80
N ALA A 48 5.39 -7.79 3.33
CA ALA A 48 5.38 -7.03 4.58
C ALA A 48 4.53 -5.74 4.48
N LEU A 49 4.46 -5.13 3.29
CA LEU A 49 3.58 -4.00 3.02
C LEU A 49 2.14 -4.46 2.80
N GLU A 50 1.91 -5.58 2.12
CA GLU A 50 0.57 -6.16 1.95
C GLU A 50 -0.10 -6.43 3.30
N ASP A 51 0.63 -6.98 4.27
CA ASP A 51 0.15 -7.22 5.64
C ASP A 51 -0.27 -5.91 6.33
N GLN A 52 0.47 -4.81 6.11
CA GLN A 52 0.11 -3.50 6.66
C GLN A 52 -1.12 -2.90 5.98
N PHE A 53 -1.24 -3.06 4.66
CA PHE A 53 -2.45 -2.66 3.92
C PHE A 53 -3.68 -3.41 4.43
N MET A 54 -3.55 -4.69 4.81
CA MET A 54 -4.64 -5.44 5.45
C MET A 54 -5.04 -4.86 6.82
N SER A 55 -4.08 -4.30 7.56
CA SER A 55 -4.35 -3.67 8.86
C SER A 55 -4.92 -2.25 8.74
N GLY A 56 -4.92 -1.66 7.55
CA GLY A 56 -5.32 -0.27 7.29
C GLY A 56 -4.35 0.78 7.84
N ARG A 57 -3.16 0.39 8.33
CA ARG A 57 -2.18 1.29 8.94
C ARG A 57 -0.78 0.99 8.39
N LEU A 58 -0.14 2.01 7.84
CA LEU A 58 1.23 1.93 7.31
C LEU A 58 2.22 2.54 8.31
N MET A 59 3.41 1.95 8.40
CA MET A 59 4.52 2.55 9.14
C MET A 59 5.29 3.55 8.26
N ALA A 60 5.56 4.73 8.80
CA ALA A 60 6.27 5.80 8.11
C ALA A 60 7.31 6.43 9.04
N CYS A 61 8.37 6.97 8.44
CA CYS A 61 9.39 7.77 9.12
C CYS A 61 9.11 9.25 8.89
N VAL A 62 9.05 10.03 9.97
CA VAL A 62 8.94 11.49 9.89
C VAL A 62 10.31 12.04 9.54
N SER A 63 10.42 12.69 8.38
CA SER A 63 11.68 13.27 7.89
C SER A 63 11.72 14.79 8.09
N SER A 64 10.59 15.44 8.36
CA SER A 64 10.53 16.86 8.69
C SER A 64 10.97 17.14 10.13
N ARG A 65 11.12 18.43 10.47
CA ARG A 65 11.33 18.92 11.84
C ARG A 65 10.11 19.73 12.29
N PRO A 66 9.06 19.09 12.81
CA PRO A 66 7.77 19.74 13.06
C PRO A 66 7.86 20.99 13.96
N GLY A 67 8.78 20.99 14.93
CA GLY A 67 8.98 22.15 15.81
C GLY A 67 9.54 23.40 15.12
N GLN A 68 10.06 23.28 13.90
CA GLN A 68 10.57 24.40 13.11
C GLN A 68 9.65 24.73 11.93
N CYS A 69 9.17 23.71 11.21
CA CYS A 69 8.37 23.90 10.00
C CYS A 69 6.85 23.81 10.21
N GLY A 70 6.38 23.36 11.38
CA GLY A 70 4.96 23.14 11.67
C GLY A 70 4.33 21.98 10.89
N ARG A 71 5.13 21.17 10.19
CA ARG A 71 4.66 20.04 9.36
C ARG A 71 5.26 18.73 9.80
N CYS A 72 4.50 17.65 9.68
CA CYS A 72 4.89 16.27 10.00
C CYS A 72 4.99 15.44 8.70
N ASP A 73 5.88 15.87 7.81
CA ASP A 73 6.09 15.22 6.52
C ASP A 73 7.09 14.06 6.66
N GLY A 74 6.96 13.06 5.82
CA GLY A 74 7.72 11.82 5.92
C GLY A 74 7.57 10.92 4.71
N TYR A 75 8.10 9.71 4.84
CA TYR A 75 8.00 8.66 3.82
C TYR A 75 7.63 7.32 4.46
N VAL A 76 7.02 6.44 3.66
CA VAL A 76 6.61 5.09 4.09
C VAL A 76 7.85 4.19 4.16
N LEU A 77 7.93 3.36 5.20
CA LEU A 77 9.01 2.40 5.36
C LEU A 77 8.81 1.20 4.44
N GLU A 78 9.82 0.84 3.67
CA GLU A 78 9.80 -0.30 2.72
C GLU A 78 11.02 -1.21 2.88
N GLY A 79 10.93 -2.46 2.45
CA GLY A 79 12.06 -3.39 2.38
C GLY A 79 12.82 -3.58 3.69
N LYS A 80 14.15 -3.58 3.61
CA LYS A 80 15.05 -3.83 4.74
C LYS A 80 14.87 -2.84 5.90
N GLU A 81 14.52 -1.59 5.59
CA GLU A 81 14.29 -0.58 6.62
C GLU A 81 13.04 -0.92 7.43
N LEU A 82 11.96 -1.31 6.74
CA LEU A 82 10.75 -1.76 7.39
C LEU A 82 10.99 -2.98 8.28
N GLU A 83 11.72 -3.98 7.79
CA GLU A 83 12.09 -5.16 8.56
C GLU A 83 12.89 -4.81 9.83
N PHE A 84 13.84 -3.89 9.71
CA PHE A 84 14.69 -3.44 10.81
C PHE A 84 13.85 -2.82 11.93
N TYR A 85 12.98 -1.86 11.60
CA TYR A 85 12.15 -1.19 12.59
C TYR A 85 11.07 -2.12 13.16
N MET A 86 10.47 -2.99 12.35
CA MET A 86 9.50 -3.97 12.82
C MET A 86 10.13 -4.93 13.86
N ARG A 87 11.37 -5.36 13.65
CA ARG A 87 12.13 -6.17 14.63
C ARG A 87 12.40 -5.41 15.92
N LYS A 88 12.79 -4.13 15.84
CA LYS A 88 13.03 -3.28 17.03
C LYS A 88 11.76 -3.08 17.86
N ILE A 89 10.63 -2.83 17.22
CA ILE A 89 9.33 -2.66 17.89
C ILE A 89 8.90 -3.96 18.57
N LYS A 90 9.01 -5.10 17.90
CA LYS A 90 8.68 -6.41 18.48
C LYS A 90 9.56 -6.72 19.70
N ALA A 91 10.87 -6.48 19.62
CA ALA A 91 11.79 -6.70 20.74
C ALA A 91 11.49 -5.79 21.94
N LYS A 92 11.04 -4.54 21.70
CA LYS A 92 10.63 -3.62 22.77
C LYS A 92 9.33 -4.06 23.45
N LYS A 93 8.37 -4.60 22.69
CA LYS A 93 7.07 -5.06 23.21
C LYS A 93 7.16 -6.35 24.02
N GLY A 94 8.15 -7.20 23.73
CA GLY A 94 8.39 -8.47 24.44
C GLY A 94 9.21 -8.33 25.73
N LYS A 95 9.66 -7.12 26.08
CA LYS A 95 10.15 -6.77 27.41
C LYS A 95 9.01 -6.16 28.22
#